data_AF-A0A538N6V2-F1
#
_entry.id   AF-A0A538N6V2-F1
#
_cell.length_a   1.000
_cell.length_b   1.000
_cell.length_c   1.000
_cell.angle_alpha   90.00
_cell.angle_beta   90.00
_cell.angle_gamma   90.00
#
_symmetry.space_group_name_H-M   'P 1'
#
loop_
_entity.id
_entity.type
_entity.pdbx_description
1 polymer ?
#
loop_
_entity_poly.entity_id
_entity_poly.type
_entity_poly.pdbx_seq_one_letter_code
_entity_poly.pdbx_strand_id
1 'polypeptide(L)'
;MTCGTECTDQYLLRNLVWCGLCGVPMVACLMSTGIRYYGCTSTACPRPLVPADEAEQQVWGRFVDLNEAVADILPPDRRRQSLRLVLRRVVVGATGAELRLHWRD
;
A
#
# COMPACT_ATOMS: atom_id res chain seq x y z
N MET A 1 21.05 22.76 -3.50
CA MET A 1 20.50 21.62 -4.29
C MET A 1 19.07 21.39 -3.83
N THR A 2 18.15 22.21 -4.32
CA THR A 2 16.74 22.21 -3.94
C THR A 2 16.02 21.18 -4.80
N CYS A 3 15.63 20.06 -4.20
CA CYS A 3 14.73 19.09 -4.82
C CYS A 3 13.32 19.71 -4.86
N GLY A 4 13.10 20.56 -5.86
CA GLY A 4 11.82 21.18 -6.18
C GLY A 4 11.07 20.32 -7.18
N THR A 5 10.67 19.12 -6.78
CA THR A 5 9.58 18.35 -7.38
C THR A 5 9.24 17.31 -6.33
N GLU A 6 7.97 17.20 -5.94
CA GLU A 6 7.48 16.14 -5.07
C GLU A 6 8.02 14.80 -5.60
N CYS A 7 9.00 14.20 -4.91
CA CYS A 7 9.46 12.86 -5.25
C CYS A 7 8.21 11.98 -5.25
N THR A 8 7.71 11.59 -6.42
CA THR A 8 6.52 10.76 -6.57
C THR A 8 6.74 9.55 -5.70
N ASP A 9 6.05 9.51 -4.55
CA ASP A 9 6.25 8.44 -3.59
C ASP A 9 5.81 7.16 -4.27
N GLN A 10 6.78 6.33 -4.61
CA GLN A 10 6.57 5.16 -5.48
C GLN A 10 5.59 4.16 -4.84
N TYR A 11 5.34 4.27 -3.53
CA TYR A 11 4.52 3.36 -2.75
C TYR A 11 3.11 3.93 -2.51
N LEU A 12 2.11 3.39 -3.22
CA LEU A 12 0.72 3.82 -3.12
C LEU A 12 0.15 3.62 -1.71
N LEU A 13 0.57 2.55 -1.02
CA LEU A 13 0.05 2.17 0.30
C LEU A 13 0.95 2.60 1.46
N ARG A 14 1.96 3.45 1.22
CA ARG A 14 2.83 3.93 2.30
C ARG A 14 1.99 4.52 3.44
N ASN A 15 2.26 4.06 4.66
CA ASN A 15 1.55 4.40 5.91
C ASN A 15 0.11 3.88 6.01
N LEU A 16 -0.34 3.04 5.08
CA LEU A 16 -1.66 2.40 5.13
C LEU A 16 -1.59 0.90 5.41
N VAL A 17 -0.44 0.25 5.24
CA VAL A 17 -0.29 -1.20 5.39
C VAL A 17 0.00 -1.61 6.84
N TRP A 18 -0.70 -2.64 7.31
CA TRP A 18 -0.58 -3.20 8.66
C TRP A 18 -0.40 -4.71 8.60
N CYS A 19 0.43 -5.25 9.49
CA CYS A 19 0.66 -6.68 9.59
C CYS A 19 -0.50 -7.35 10.34
N GLY A 20 -1.21 -8.28 9.70
CA GLY A 20 -2.31 -9.02 10.34
C GLY A 20 -1.89 -10.11 11.33
N LEU A 21 -0.59 -10.43 11.46
CA LEU A 21 -0.11 -11.40 12.46
C LEU A 21 0.16 -10.75 13.82
N CYS A 22 0.77 -9.56 13.83
CA CYS A 22 1.20 -8.88 15.05
C CYS A 22 0.58 -7.49 15.25
N GLY A 23 -0.26 -7.04 14.31
CA GLY A 23 -1.02 -5.80 14.44
C GLY A 23 -0.20 -4.52 14.34
N VAL A 24 1.07 -4.57 13.91
CA VAL A 24 1.93 -3.38 13.78
C VAL A 24 1.95 -2.81 12.35
N PRO A 25 2.25 -1.52 12.17
CA PRO A 25 2.43 -0.93 10.85
C PRO A 25 3.57 -1.59 10.07
N MET A 26 3.37 -1.74 8.76
CA MET A 26 4.40 -2.17 7.83
C MET A 26 5.03 -0.95 7.13
N VAL A 27 6.31 -1.06 6.82
CA VAL A 27 7.09 0.00 6.17
C VAL A 27 7.43 -0.38 4.73
N ALA A 28 7.54 0.63 3.87
CA ALA A 28 7.99 0.45 2.50
C ALA A 28 9.50 0.21 2.46
N CYS A 29 9.91 -0.88 1.83
CA CYS A 29 11.29 -1.32 1.68
C CYS A 29 11.65 -1.40 0.18
N LEU A 30 12.72 -0.73 -0.23
CA LEU A 30 13.28 -0.84 -1.59
C LEU A 30 14.54 -1.68 -1.51
N MET A 31 14.57 -2.81 -2.20
CA MET A 31 15.75 -3.68 -2.27
C MET A 31 16.76 -3.11 -3.28
N SER A 32 18.03 -3.50 -3.16
CA SER A 32 19.09 -3.11 -4.10
C SER A 32 18.83 -3.58 -5.53
N THR A 33 18.00 -4.61 -5.70
CA THR A 33 17.51 -5.10 -7.01
C THR A 33 16.48 -4.18 -7.66
N GLY A 34 16.03 -3.13 -6.97
CA GLY A 34 14.95 -2.24 -7.42
C GLY A 34 13.54 -2.77 -7.09
N ILE A 35 13.42 -3.97 -6.54
CA ILE A 35 12.12 -4.57 -6.21
C ILE A 35 11.56 -3.94 -4.92
N ARG A 36 10.28 -3.58 -4.95
CA ARG A 36 9.56 -2.91 -3.88
C ARG A 36 8.80 -3.90 -3.02
N TYR A 37 8.91 -3.74 -1.69
CA TYR A 37 8.20 -4.56 -0.70
C TYR A 37 7.59 -3.72 0.41
N TYR A 38 6.64 -4.32 1.13
CA TYR A 38 6.22 -3.91 2.46
C TYR A 38 6.76 -4.90 3.50
N GLY A 39 7.46 -4.41 4.50
CA GLY A 39 8.05 -5.19 5.58
C GLY A 39 7.41 -4.90 6.93
N CYS A 40 7.24 -5.93 7.76
CA CYS A 40 6.84 -5.75 9.16
C CYS A 40 7.99 -5.14 9.96
N THR A 41 7.71 -4.15 10.80
CA THR A 41 8.72 -3.49 11.65
C THR A 41 9.11 -4.29 12.88
N SER A 42 8.24 -5.21 13.32
CA SER A 42 8.56 -6.13 14.42
C SER A 42 9.50 -7.23 13.95
N THR A 43 10.71 -7.27 14.51
CA THR A 43 11.75 -8.27 14.21
C THR A 43 11.41 -9.67 14.71
N ALA A 44 10.54 -9.78 15.71
CA ALA A 44 10.04 -11.05 16.22
C ALA A 44 8.87 -11.62 15.40
N CYS A 45 8.31 -10.84 14.48
CA CYS A 45 7.19 -11.30 13.66
C CYS A 45 7.70 -12.17 12.51
N PRO A 46 7.18 -13.39 12.32
CA PRO A 46 7.62 -14.30 11.24
C PRO A 46 7.08 -13.88 9.86
N ARG A 47 6.68 -12.62 9.69
CA ARG A 47 6.01 -12.11 8.49
C ARG A 47 7.04 -11.97 7.36
N PRO A 48 6.88 -12.69 6.23
CA PRO A 48 7.71 -12.45 5.06
C PRO A 48 7.48 -11.06 4.48
N LEU A 49 8.44 -10.58 3.68
CA LEU A 49 8.25 -9.37 2.88
C LEU A 49 7.09 -9.56 1.90
N VAL A 50 6.22 -8.55 1.80
CA VAL A 50 5.06 -8.57 0.91
C VAL A 50 5.40 -7.77 -0.35
N PRO A 51 5.30 -8.33 -1.56
CA PRO A 51 5.56 -7.59 -2.80
C PRO A 51 4.66 -6.36 -2.90
N ALA A 52 5.25 -5.18 -3.07
CA ALA A 52 4.49 -3.94 -3.09
C ALA A 52 3.62 -3.83 -4.35
N ASP A 53 4.16 -4.21 -5.52
CA ASP A 53 3.43 -4.12 -6.79
C ASP A 53 2.14 -4.94 -6.78
N GLU A 54 2.21 -6.18 -6.31
CA GLU A 54 1.05 -7.08 -6.22
C GLU A 54 0.01 -6.56 -5.22
N ALA A 55 0.45 -6.14 -4.03
CA ALA A 55 -0.46 -5.61 -3.02
C ALA A 55 -1.13 -4.31 -3.48
N GLU A 56 -0.38 -3.41 -4.12
CA GLU A 56 -0.88 -2.16 -4.67
C GLU A 56 -1.87 -2.39 -5.80
N GLN A 57 -1.59 -3.34 -6.70
CA GLN A 57 -2.50 -3.70 -7.78
C GLN A 57 -3.83 -4.25 -7.25
N GLN A 58 -3.79 -5.14 -6.25
CA GLN A 58 -5.01 -5.68 -5.65
C GLN A 58 -5.84 -4.58 -4.97
N VAL A 59 -5.20 -3.71 -4.17
CA VAL A 59 -5.91 -2.61 -3.49
C VAL A 59 -6.49 -1.63 -4.51
N TRP A 60 -5.72 -1.27 -5.54
CA TRP A 60 -6.20 -0.38 -6.59
C TRP A 60 -7.36 -0.98 -7.36
N GLY A 61 -7.29 -2.26 -7.72
CA GLY A 61 -8.40 -2.97 -8.38
C GLY A 61 -9.69 -2.90 -7.56
N ARG A 62 -9.61 -3.15 -6.24
CA ARG A 62 -10.78 -3.02 -5.36
C ARG A 62 -11.30 -1.59 -5.25
N PHE A 63 -10.43 -0.59 -5.30
CA PHE A 63 -10.85 0.81 -5.33
C PHE A 63 -11.61 1.12 -6.63
N VAL A 64 -11.12 0.64 -7.78
CA VAL A 64 -11.77 0.78 -9.10
C VAL A 64 -13.14 0.11 -9.07
N ASP A 65 -13.25 -1.13 -8.60
CA ASP A 65 -14.52 -1.87 -8.54
C ASP A 65 -15.61 -1.10 -7.76
N LEU A 66 -15.22 -0.35 -6.73
CA LEU A 66 -16.13 0.43 -5.89
C LEU A 66 -16.38 1.86 -6.39
N ASN A 67 -15.50 2.39 -7.25
CA ASN A 67 -15.48 3.80 -7.65
C ASN A 67 -15.21 3.98 -9.16
N GLU A 68 -15.75 3.10 -9.99
CA GLU A 68 -15.45 2.98 -11.43
C GLU A 68 -15.41 4.34 -12.15
N ALA A 69 -16.49 5.13 -12.03
CA ALA A 69 -16.60 6.44 -12.66
C ALA A 69 -15.52 7.45 -12.24
N VAL A 70 -15.01 7.34 -11.01
CA VAL A 70 -13.95 8.22 -10.50
C VAL A 70 -12.58 7.70 -10.91
N ALA A 71 -12.40 6.37 -10.94
CA ALA A 71 -11.12 5.75 -11.20
C ALA A 71 -10.63 5.95 -12.65
N ASP A 72 -11.54 5.96 -13.62
CA ASP A 72 -11.21 6.14 -15.05
C ASP A 72 -10.62 7.52 -15.37
N ILE A 73 -11.05 8.54 -14.64
CA ILE A 73 -10.57 9.91 -14.82
C ILE A 73 -9.40 10.26 -13.90
N LEU A 74 -9.01 9.36 -12.99
CA LEU A 74 -8.02 9.67 -11.97
C LEU A 74 -6.60 9.47 -12.52
N PRO A 75 -5.77 10.52 -12.57
CA PRO A 75 -4.42 10.39 -13.08
C PRO A 75 -3.53 9.62 -12.08
N PRO A 76 -2.49 8.90 -12.54
CA PRO A 76 -1.67 8.01 -11.71
C PRO A 76 -1.07 8.67 -10.46
N ASP A 77 -0.67 9.94 -10.55
CA ASP A 77 -0.10 10.74 -9.46
C ASP A 77 -1.12 11.02 -8.33
N ARG A 78 -2.42 10.99 -8.61
CA ARG A 78 -3.50 11.22 -7.63
C ARG A 78 -3.98 9.95 -6.95
N ARG A 79 -3.58 8.76 -7.41
CA ARG A 79 -4.02 7.46 -6.86
C ARG A 79 -3.74 7.34 -5.38
N ARG A 80 -2.51 7.66 -4.98
CA ARG A 80 -2.10 7.61 -3.56
C ARG A 80 -2.93 8.52 -2.68
N GLN A 81 -3.14 9.77 -3.12
CA GLN A 81 -3.94 10.73 -2.36
C GLN A 81 -5.38 10.22 -2.21
N SER A 82 -5.97 9.71 -3.29
CA SER A 82 -7.33 9.18 -3.28
C SER A 82 -7.48 7.99 -2.33
N LEU A 83 -6.55 7.02 -2.40
CA LEU A 83 -6.50 5.91 -1.46
C LEU A 83 -6.38 6.38 0.00
N ARG A 84 -5.57 7.40 0.30
CA ARG A 84 -5.44 7.92 1.68
C ARG A 84 -6.72 8.59 2.20
N LEU A 85 -7.54 9.14 1.31
CA LEU A 85 -8.81 9.77 1.67
C LEU A 85 -9.90 8.75 1.99
N VAL A 86 -9.91 7.61 1.29
CA VAL A 86 -10.98 6.61 1.43
C VAL A 86 -10.57 5.38 2.23
N LEU A 87 -9.28 5.06 2.36
CA LEU A 87 -8.80 3.93 3.17
C LEU A 87 -8.36 4.40 4.54
N ARG A 88 -8.83 3.68 5.56
CA ARG A 88 -8.33 3.78 6.93
C ARG A 88 -7.03 2.99 7.07
N ARG A 89 -7.01 1.75 6.57
CA ARG A 89 -5.84 0.87 6.54
C ARG A 89 -6.06 -0.35 5.64
N VAL A 90 -4.97 -0.99 5.25
CA VAL A 90 -4.92 -2.29 4.57
C VAL A 90 -4.21 -3.28 5.50
N VAL A 91 -4.86 -4.37 5.85
CA VAL A 91 -4.29 -5.40 6.72
C VAL A 91 -3.87 -6.60 5.89
N VAL A 92 -2.60 -6.97 5.97
CA VAL A 92 -2.05 -8.17 5.33
C VAL A 92 -2.41 -9.41 6.16
N GLY A 93 -3.21 -10.31 5.59
CA GLY A 93 -3.65 -11.56 6.18
C GLY A 93 -2.52 -12.58 6.38
N ALA A 94 -2.85 -13.78 6.88
CA ALA A 94 -1.84 -14.74 7.32
C ALA A 94 -0.91 -15.19 6.19
N THR A 95 -1.42 -15.35 4.97
CA THR A 95 -0.70 -15.87 3.80
C THR A 95 0.14 -14.82 3.05
N GLY A 96 0.06 -13.53 3.42
CA GLY A 96 0.74 -12.44 2.72
C GLY A 96 0.03 -11.96 1.44
N ALA A 97 -0.63 -12.87 0.73
CA ALA A 97 -1.46 -12.56 -0.45
C ALA A 97 -2.88 -12.10 -0.10
N GLU A 98 -3.42 -12.54 1.05
CA GLU A 98 -4.72 -12.08 1.53
C GLU A 98 -4.62 -10.63 2.02
N LEU A 99 -5.45 -9.74 1.46
CA LEU A 99 -5.54 -8.34 1.89
C LEU A 99 -6.95 -8.03 2.39
N ARG A 100 -7.04 -7.41 3.57
CA ARG A 100 -8.29 -6.90 4.13
C ARG A 100 -8.27 -5.38 4.10
N LEU A 101 -9.17 -4.80 3.32
CA LEU A 101 -9.32 -3.36 3.14
C LEU A 101 -10.28 -2.81 4.19
N HIS A 102 -9.84 -1.81 4.93
CA HIS A 102 -10.70 -1.06 5.84
C HIS A 102 -10.91 0.34 5.28
N TRP A 103 -12.11 0.59 4.74
CA TRP A 103 -12.53 1.88 4.22
C TRP A 103 -12.86 2.84 5.37
N ARG A 104 -12.85 4.14 5.08
CA ARG A 104 -13.38 5.20 5.92
C ARG A 104 -14.85 5.38 5.56
N ASP A 105 -15.70 5.54 6.57
CA ASP A 105 -17.12 5.90 6.41
C ASP A 105 -17.29 7.31 5.83
#